data_AF-A0A6A4VF44-F1
#
_entry.id   AF-A0A6A4VF44-F1
#
_cell.length_a   1.000
_cell.length_b   1.000
_cell.length_c   1.000
_cell.angle_alpha   90.00
_cell.angle_beta   90.00
_cell.angle_gamma   90.00
#
_symmetry.space_group_name_H-M   'P 1'
#
loop_
_entity.id
_entity.type
_entity.pdbx_description
1 polymer ?
#
loop_
_entity_poly.entity_id
_entity_poly.type
_entity_poly.pdbx_seq_one_letter_code
_entity_poly.pdbx_strand_id
1 'polypeptide(L)'
;MDNRVQVEHKSQSSDWTLTLRNTTHSDTGVYDCQVGTTPPLDRYIHLTVVEPDTEILGGPEIFIDQRSTINLTCVIEHSPQPPDFIFWEHNSKVINYDSDRGGISVVTTKGRTTVSQLLIRHARPPDSGRYTCRPASSRPAAVSVHVLKGGCLRIAPT
;
A
#
# COMPACT_ATOMS: atom_id res chain seq x y z
N MET A 1 -16.23 -19.20 25.69
CA MET A 1 -16.18 -19.18 24.21
C MET A 1 -15.67 -17.83 23.79
N ASP A 2 -14.71 -17.76 22.88
CA ASP A 2 -14.27 -16.48 22.28
C ASP A 2 -15.43 -15.96 21.41
N ASN A 3 -15.97 -14.79 21.76
CA ASN A 3 -17.10 -14.17 21.07
C ASN A 3 -16.75 -13.68 19.65
N ARG A 4 -15.47 -13.78 19.25
CA ARG A 4 -14.98 -13.43 17.91
C ARG A 4 -15.05 -14.59 16.92
N VAL A 5 -15.28 -15.82 17.40
CA VAL A 5 -15.31 -17.04 16.58
C VAL A 5 -16.76 -17.35 16.18
N GLN A 6 -16.99 -17.52 14.88
CA GLN A 6 -18.29 -17.92 14.34
C GLN A 6 -18.08 -19.06 13.34
N VAL A 7 -18.90 -20.10 13.45
CA VAL A 7 -18.89 -21.24 12.52
C VAL A 7 -20.20 -21.21 11.73
N GLU A 8 -20.09 -21.20 10.41
CA GLU A 8 -21.23 -21.20 9.50
C GLU A 8 -21.17 -22.41 8.57
N HIS A 9 -22.26 -23.16 8.50
CA HIS A 9 -22.43 -24.22 7.52
C HIS A 9 -23.23 -23.70 6.33
N LYS A 10 -22.70 -23.86 5.12
CA LYS A 10 -23.42 -23.48 3.92
C LYS A 10 -24.50 -24.52 3.62
N SER A 11 -25.77 -24.13 3.68
CA SER A 11 -26.91 -25.00 3.37
C SER A 11 -26.73 -25.74 2.04
N GLN A 12 -26.93 -27.06 2.05
CA GLN A 12 -26.75 -27.96 0.90
C GLN A 12 -25.30 -28.08 0.37
N SER A 13 -24.30 -27.64 1.13
CA SER A 13 -22.89 -27.93 0.85
C SER A 13 -22.30 -28.83 1.94
N SER A 14 -21.11 -29.38 1.70
CA SER A 14 -20.24 -29.95 2.74
C SER A 14 -19.28 -28.90 3.34
N ASP A 15 -19.42 -27.64 2.95
CA ASP A 15 -18.53 -26.56 3.35
C ASP A 15 -18.91 -25.97 4.71
N TRP A 16 -17.93 -25.98 5.62
CA TRP A 16 -17.96 -25.31 6.91
C TRP A 16 -16.96 -24.17 6.90
N THR A 17 -17.41 -22.97 7.27
CA THR A 17 -16.59 -21.77 7.33
C THR A 17 -16.37 -21.37 8.78
N LEU A 18 -15.10 -21.22 9.16
CA LEU A 18 -14.70 -20.58 10.40
C LEU A 18 -14.41 -19.10 10.14
N THR A 19 -15.18 -18.22 10.76
CA THR A 19 -15.00 -16.78 10.69
C THR A 19 -14.45 -16.28 12.02
N LEU A 20 -13.28 -15.65 12.00
CA LEU A 20 -12.66 -15.00 13.14
C LEU A 20 -12.71 -13.47 12.95
N ARG A 21 -13.40 -12.76 13.83
CA ARG A 21 -13.58 -11.29 13.75
C ARG A 21 -12.51 -10.54 14.55
N ASN A 22 -12.16 -9.34 14.09
CA ASN A 22 -11.21 -8.43 14.74
C ASN A 22 -9.85 -9.08 15.01
N THR A 23 -9.30 -9.76 14.02
CA THR A 23 -8.05 -10.51 14.14
C THR A 23 -6.88 -9.61 14.52
N THR A 24 -6.03 -10.11 15.41
CA THR A 24 -4.77 -9.48 15.83
C THR A 24 -3.60 -10.40 15.50
N HIS A 25 -2.36 -9.88 15.60
CA HIS A 25 -1.18 -10.71 15.36
C HIS A 25 -1.11 -11.98 16.23
N SER A 26 -1.66 -11.94 17.46
CA SER A 26 -1.70 -13.10 18.36
C SER A 26 -2.61 -14.23 17.89
N ASP A 27 -3.48 -13.97 16.91
CA ASP A 27 -4.34 -14.99 16.28
C ASP A 27 -3.60 -15.80 15.21
N THR A 28 -2.31 -15.50 14.95
CA THR A 28 -1.48 -16.30 14.06
C THR A 28 -1.21 -17.66 14.70
N GLY A 29 -1.50 -18.75 13.98
CA GLY A 29 -1.33 -20.10 14.51
C GLY A 29 -1.97 -21.18 13.65
N VAL A 30 -1.93 -22.41 14.15
CA VAL A 30 -2.57 -23.57 13.53
C VAL A 30 -3.97 -23.72 14.10
N TYR A 31 -4.95 -23.81 13.20
CA TYR A 31 -6.35 -24.07 13.47
C TYR A 31 -6.70 -25.44 12.91
N ASP A 32 -7.40 -26.27 13.68
CA ASP A 32 -7.86 -27.59 13.25
C ASP A 32 -9.38 -27.60 13.02
N CYS A 33 -9.78 -28.25 11.92
CA CYS A 33 -11.16 -28.60 11.63
C CYS A 33 -11.31 -30.10 11.85
N GLN A 34 -12.12 -30.46 12.85
CA GLN A 34 -12.36 -31.83 13.25
C GLN A 34 -13.76 -32.29 12.83
N VAL A 35 -13.83 -33.42 12.15
CA VAL A 35 -15.08 -34.11 11.82
C VAL A 35 -15.27 -35.28 12.78
N GLY A 36 -16.46 -35.37 13.38
CA GLY A 36 -16.83 -36.41 14.35
C GLY A 36 -17.04 -37.82 13.77
N THR A 37 -16.16 -38.27 12.89
CA THR A 37 -16.13 -39.66 12.38
C THR A 37 -15.40 -40.59 13.37
N THR A 38 -15.45 -41.90 13.14
CA THR A 38 -14.65 -42.87 13.89
C THR A 38 -13.79 -43.68 12.91
N PRO A 39 -12.45 -43.47 12.88
CA PRO A 39 -11.67 -42.50 13.69
C PRO A 39 -11.97 -41.03 13.31
N PRO A 40 -11.67 -40.05 14.19
CA PRO A 40 -11.81 -38.63 13.88
C PRO A 40 -10.97 -38.25 12.67
N LEU A 41 -11.52 -37.37 11.84
CA LEU A 41 -10.82 -36.83 10.69
C LEU A 41 -10.47 -35.37 10.97
N ASP A 42 -9.18 -35.05 10.93
CA ASP A 42 -8.67 -33.72 11.24
C ASP A 42 -8.07 -33.04 10.00
N ARG A 43 -8.28 -31.73 9.89
CA ARG A 43 -7.66 -30.87 8.88
C ARG A 43 -7.03 -29.66 9.53
N TYR A 44 -5.72 -29.52 9.40
CA TYR A 44 -4.97 -28.37 9.93
C TYR A 44 -4.84 -27.25 8.90
N ILE A 45 -5.00 -26.00 9.36
CA ILE A 45 -4.90 -24.76 8.58
C ILE A 45 -3.98 -23.81 9.35
N HIS A 46 -2.98 -23.22 8.68
CA HIS A 46 -2.15 -22.19 9.29
C HIS A 46 -2.66 -20.80 8.91
N LEU A 47 -3.14 -20.04 9.90
CA LEU A 47 -3.56 -18.66 9.74
C LEU A 47 -2.39 -17.73 10.03
N THR A 48 -2.15 -16.74 9.17
CA THR A 48 -1.16 -15.68 9.40
C THR A 48 -1.84 -14.33 9.29
N VAL A 49 -1.80 -13.54 10.38
CA VAL A 49 -2.35 -12.19 10.43
C VAL A 49 -1.22 -11.19 10.21
N VAL A 50 -1.36 -10.34 9.20
CA VAL A 50 -0.38 -9.33 8.80
C VAL A 50 -1.02 -7.94 8.77
N GLU A 51 -0.22 -6.90 9.04
CA GLU A 51 -0.62 -5.50 8.89
C GLU A 51 0.13 -4.94 7.67
N PRO A 52 -0.57 -4.58 6.57
CA PRO A 52 0.08 -4.05 5.40
C PRO A 52 0.65 -2.65 5.67
N ASP A 53 1.88 -2.41 5.22
CA ASP A 53 2.59 -1.16 5.45
C ASP A 53 2.84 -0.41 4.14
N THR A 54 2.96 0.91 4.19
CA THR A 54 3.15 1.76 3.02
C THR A 54 4.19 2.83 3.28
N GLU A 55 5.14 2.95 2.35
CA GLU A 55 6.23 3.90 2.42
C GLU A 55 6.41 4.61 1.07
N ILE A 56 6.83 5.89 1.09
CA ILE A 56 7.35 6.57 -0.10
C ILE A 56 8.87 6.72 0.08
N LEU A 57 9.62 6.12 -0.84
CA LEU A 57 11.09 6.11 -0.78
C LEU A 57 11.66 7.52 -0.96
N GLY A 58 12.72 7.82 -0.21
CA GLY A 58 13.43 9.11 -0.27
C GLY A 58 12.79 10.23 0.53
N GLY A 59 11.72 9.97 1.30
CA GLY A 59 11.13 10.95 2.21
C GLY A 59 11.97 11.21 3.48
N PRO A 60 11.51 12.11 4.37
CA PRO A 60 10.23 12.83 4.33
C PRO A 60 10.23 14.07 3.44
N GLU A 61 11.40 14.53 2.97
CA GLU A 61 11.56 15.69 2.10
C GLU A 61 12.41 15.34 0.87
N ILE A 62 11.92 15.69 -0.32
CA ILE A 62 12.58 15.43 -1.61
C ILE A 62 12.78 16.76 -2.33
N PHE A 63 14.00 17.01 -2.81
CA PHE A 63 14.36 18.21 -3.55
C PHE A 63 14.57 17.88 -5.02
N ILE A 64 13.88 18.60 -5.90
CA ILE A 64 13.85 18.33 -7.34
C ILE A 64 14.18 19.61 -8.10
N ASP A 65 15.11 19.53 -9.04
CA ASP A 65 15.42 20.68 -9.89
C ASP A 65 14.29 20.97 -10.88
N GLN A 66 14.06 22.25 -11.16
CA GLN A 66 13.14 22.64 -12.22
C GLN A 66 13.50 21.99 -13.56
N ARG A 67 12.46 21.69 -14.34
CA ARG A 67 12.53 21.02 -15.65
C ARG A 67 12.98 19.55 -15.58
N SER A 68 13.39 19.04 -14.43
CA SER A 68 13.62 17.60 -14.25
C SER A 68 12.30 16.83 -14.09
N THR A 69 12.38 15.52 -13.80
CA THR A 69 11.21 14.66 -13.60
C THR A 69 11.08 14.31 -12.13
N ILE A 70 9.90 14.56 -11.55
CA ILE A 70 9.56 14.02 -10.24
C ILE A 70 9.25 12.53 -10.41
N ASN A 71 9.95 11.67 -9.67
CA ASN A 71 9.73 10.22 -9.66
C ASN A 71 9.56 9.76 -8.21
N LEU A 72 8.31 9.65 -7.76
CA LEU A 72 8.00 9.18 -6.41
C LEU A 72 7.69 7.69 -6.47
N THR A 73 8.36 6.90 -5.64
CA THR A 73 8.15 5.45 -5.55
C THR A 73 7.49 5.12 -4.23
N CYS A 74 6.25 4.63 -4.30
CA CYS A 74 5.48 4.12 -3.17
C CYS A 74 5.56 2.60 -3.14
N VAL A 75 5.88 2.04 -1.98
CA VAL A 75 6.04 0.60 -1.74
C VAL A 75 5.01 0.16 -0.72
N ILE A 76 4.25 -0.88 -1.04
CA ILE A 76 3.29 -1.54 -0.15
C ILE A 76 3.78 -2.95 0.15
N GLU A 77 4.07 -3.22 1.41
CA GLU A 77 4.57 -4.51 1.91
C GLU A 77 3.58 -5.19 2.85
N HIS A 78 3.82 -6.47 3.14
CA HIS A 78 3.03 -7.26 4.10
C HIS A 78 1.52 -7.34 3.77
N SER A 79 1.14 -7.09 2.52
CA SER A 79 -0.24 -7.23 2.04
C SER A 79 -0.51 -8.67 1.59
N PRO A 80 -1.52 -9.38 2.15
CA PRO A 80 -1.85 -10.76 1.74
C PRO A 80 -2.22 -10.86 0.26
N GLN A 81 -2.85 -9.81 -0.25
CA GLN A 81 -3.24 -9.65 -1.65
C GLN A 81 -2.86 -8.23 -2.09
N PRO A 82 -2.53 -8.01 -3.38
CA PRO A 82 -2.28 -6.68 -3.90
C PRO A 82 -3.49 -5.75 -3.68
N PRO A 83 -3.27 -4.44 -3.41
CA PRO A 83 -4.37 -3.48 -3.29
C PRO A 83 -5.24 -3.44 -4.56
N ASP A 84 -6.55 -3.31 -4.40
CA ASP A 84 -7.47 -3.13 -5.53
C ASP A 84 -7.13 -1.86 -6.33
N PHE A 85 -6.90 -0.76 -5.60
CA PHE A 85 -6.52 0.54 -6.15
C PHE A 85 -5.45 1.23 -5.29
N ILE A 86 -4.73 2.16 -5.94
CA ILE A 86 -3.76 3.07 -5.31
C ILE A 86 -3.99 4.46 -5.92
N PHE A 87 -4.25 5.45 -5.06
CA PHE A 87 -4.39 6.85 -5.47
C PHE A 87 -3.18 7.67 -5.05
N TRP A 88 -2.77 8.59 -5.92
CA TRP A 88 -1.84 9.64 -5.57
C TRP A 88 -2.59 10.96 -5.36
N GLU A 89 -2.28 11.64 -4.27
CA GLU A 89 -2.78 12.97 -3.96
C GLU A 89 -1.64 13.98 -3.92
N HIS A 90 -1.93 15.20 -4.36
CA HIS A 90 -1.09 16.38 -4.19
C HIS A 90 -1.89 17.41 -3.39
N ASN A 91 -1.36 17.82 -2.24
CA ASN A 91 -2.01 18.76 -1.32
C ASN A 91 -3.46 18.37 -1.01
N SER A 92 -3.68 17.09 -0.66
CA SER A 92 -4.99 16.51 -0.32
C SER A 92 -6.00 16.44 -1.45
N LYS A 93 -5.57 16.65 -2.71
CA LYS A 93 -6.42 16.48 -3.89
C LYS A 93 -5.86 15.36 -4.77
N VAL A 94 -6.74 14.47 -5.21
CA VAL A 94 -6.37 13.39 -6.15
C VAL A 94 -5.77 14.02 -7.41
N ILE A 95 -4.63 13.49 -7.83
CA ILE A 95 -3.93 13.95 -9.03
C ILE A 95 -4.73 13.51 -10.27
N ASN A 96 -5.00 14.46 -11.16
CA ASN A 96 -5.58 14.15 -12.48
C ASN A 96 -4.45 13.77 -13.44
N TYR A 97 -4.38 12.49 -13.81
CA TYR A 97 -3.37 11.98 -14.74
C TYR A 97 -3.58 12.47 -16.19
N ASP A 98 -4.83 12.82 -16.55
CA ASP A 98 -5.23 13.33 -17.86
C ASP A 98 -5.26 14.87 -17.91
N SER A 99 -4.53 15.54 -17.03
CA SER A 99 -4.50 17.01 -17.00
C SER A 99 -3.97 17.61 -18.30
N ASP A 100 -4.48 18.78 -18.68
CA ASP A 100 -4.03 19.54 -19.87
C ASP A 100 -2.53 19.84 -19.89
N ARG A 101 -1.86 19.78 -18.73
CA ARG A 101 -0.41 19.94 -18.60
C ARG A 101 0.35 18.81 -19.31
N GLY A 102 -0.20 17.60 -19.34
CA GLY A 102 0.47 16.41 -19.85
C GLY A 102 1.71 15.98 -19.06
N GLY A 103 2.21 14.77 -19.34
CA GLY A 103 3.45 14.25 -18.75
C GLY A 103 3.33 13.83 -17.29
N ILE A 104 2.11 13.53 -16.83
CA ILE A 104 1.83 12.84 -15.57
C ILE A 104 1.49 11.40 -15.91
N SER A 105 2.13 10.43 -15.25
CA SER A 105 1.81 9.02 -15.44
C SER A 105 2.05 8.24 -14.15
N VAL A 106 1.26 7.20 -13.95
CA VAL A 106 1.44 6.24 -12.86
C VAL A 106 1.73 4.86 -13.42
N VAL A 107 2.75 4.21 -12.88
CA VAL A 107 3.08 2.81 -13.19
C VAL A 107 2.95 2.01 -11.92
N THR A 108 2.12 0.97 -11.92
CA THR A 108 1.93 0.11 -10.75
C THR A 108 2.27 -1.33 -11.10
N THR A 109 3.18 -1.91 -10.34
CA THR A 109 3.56 -3.33 -10.42
C THR A 109 3.01 -4.04 -9.18
N LYS A 110 2.03 -4.92 -9.40
CA LYS A 110 1.42 -5.75 -8.34
C LYS A 110 2.22 -7.04 -8.16
N GLY A 111 2.41 -7.46 -6.92
CA GLY A 111 3.16 -8.67 -6.55
C GLY A 111 3.08 -8.94 -5.04
N ARG A 112 4.02 -9.73 -4.50
CA ARG A 112 4.17 -9.88 -3.03
C ARG A 112 4.41 -8.53 -2.34
N THR A 113 5.20 -7.70 -3.00
CA THR A 113 5.34 -6.27 -2.72
C THR A 113 4.71 -5.54 -3.90
N THR A 114 3.84 -4.57 -3.63
CA THR A 114 3.25 -3.73 -4.67
C THR A 114 4.01 -2.41 -4.74
N VAL A 115 4.44 -2.01 -5.93
CA VAL A 115 5.18 -0.76 -6.16
C VAL A 115 4.37 0.13 -7.08
N SER A 116 4.12 1.37 -6.68
CA SER A 116 3.49 2.40 -7.51
C SER A 116 4.43 3.58 -7.69
N GLN A 117 4.68 3.96 -8.93
CA GLN A 117 5.56 5.07 -9.29
C GLN A 117 4.75 6.20 -9.92
N LEU A 118 4.80 7.38 -9.30
CA LEU A 118 4.25 8.61 -9.87
C LEU A 118 5.36 9.39 -10.58
N LEU A 119 5.15 9.62 -11.87
CA LEU A 119 6.06 10.38 -12.72
C LEU A 119 5.40 11.69 -13.14
N ILE A 120 6.04 12.83 -12.85
CA ILE A 120 5.62 14.16 -13.31
C ILE A 120 6.80 14.81 -14.04
N ARG A 121 6.66 14.96 -15.36
CA ARG A 121 7.69 15.58 -16.21
C ARG A 121 7.70 17.10 -16.09
N HIS A 122 8.86 17.68 -16.38
CA HIS A 122 9.09 19.12 -16.44
C HIS A 122 8.67 19.83 -15.15
N ALA A 123 9.27 19.45 -14.02
CA ALA A 123 8.94 19.98 -12.69
C ALA A 123 8.91 21.51 -12.66
N ARG A 124 7.86 22.07 -12.05
CA ARG A 124 7.59 23.51 -11.91
C ARG A 124 7.42 23.87 -10.44
N PRO A 125 7.65 25.13 -10.02
CA PRO A 125 7.40 25.55 -8.64
C PRO A 125 6.04 25.12 -8.07
N PRO A 126 4.90 25.22 -8.81
CA PRO A 126 3.59 24.77 -8.33
C PRO A 126 3.45 23.27 -8.08
N ASP A 127 4.39 22.44 -8.57
CA ASP A 127 4.41 21.01 -8.23
C ASP A 127 4.92 20.76 -6.82
N SER A 128 5.58 21.74 -6.20
CA SER A 128 5.98 21.61 -4.81
C SER A 128 4.76 21.40 -3.91
N GLY A 129 4.93 20.61 -2.86
CA GLY A 129 3.86 20.33 -1.91
C GLY A 129 3.90 18.91 -1.37
N ARG A 130 2.83 18.55 -0.66
CA ARG A 130 2.73 17.25 -0.02
C ARG A 130 2.11 16.24 -0.98
N TYR A 131 2.87 15.21 -1.32
CA TYR A 131 2.41 14.06 -2.09
C TYR A 131 2.03 12.93 -1.14
N THR A 132 0.90 12.28 -1.38
CA THR A 132 0.42 11.16 -0.56
C THR A 132 0.06 9.98 -1.45
N CYS A 133 0.57 8.79 -1.11
CA CYS A 133 0.21 7.52 -1.71
C CYS A 133 -0.86 6.85 -0.84
N ARG A 134 -2.01 6.52 -1.43
CA ARG A 134 -3.18 5.95 -0.75
C ARG A 134 -3.59 4.62 -1.37
N PRO A 135 -3.07 3.49 -0.87
CA PRO A 135 -3.56 2.16 -1.22
C PRO A 135 -4.87 1.81 -0.51
N ALA A 136 -5.62 0.86 -1.07
CA ALA A 136 -6.83 0.33 -0.44
C ALA A 136 -6.57 -0.60 0.77
N SER A 137 -5.39 -1.20 0.86
CA SER A 137 -5.08 -2.27 1.83
C SER A 137 -4.26 -1.83 3.04
N SER A 138 -3.77 -0.59 3.09
CA SER A 138 -2.88 -0.07 4.14
C SER A 138 -3.11 1.42 4.41
N ARG A 139 -2.48 1.94 5.46
CA ARG A 139 -2.49 3.37 5.78
C ARG A 139 -1.73 4.18 4.72
N PRO A 140 -2.12 5.44 4.45
CA PRO A 140 -1.38 6.30 3.53
C PRO A 140 0.02 6.68 3.99
N ALA A 141 0.94 6.83 3.05
CA ALA A 141 2.25 7.44 3.25
C ALA A 141 2.35 8.79 2.54
N ALA A 142 3.14 9.72 3.07
CA ALA A 142 3.28 11.05 2.50
C ALA A 142 4.72 11.57 2.52
N VAL A 143 5.05 12.42 1.54
CA VAL A 143 6.35 13.07 1.38
C VAL A 143 6.16 14.53 0.94
N SER A 144 7.03 15.42 1.37
CA SER A 144 7.08 16.81 0.92
C SER A 144 8.08 16.96 -0.23
N VAL A 145 7.63 17.47 -1.37
CA VAL A 145 8.48 17.71 -2.55
C VAL A 145 8.71 19.21 -2.71
N HIS A 146 9.97 19.59 -2.94
CA HIS A 146 10.42 20.96 -3.11
C HIS A 146 11.07 21.14 -4.48
N VAL A 147 10.46 21.94 -5.35
CA VAL A 147 10.99 22.19 -6.70
C VAL A 147 11.89 23.43 -6.71
N LEU A 148 13.19 23.23 -6.86
CA LEU A 148 14.22 24.27 -6.78
C LEU A 148 14.41 24.99 -8.12
N LYS A 149 14.46 26.34 -8.10
CA LYS A 149 14.93 27.13 -9.25
C LYS A 149 16.42 26.87 -9.40
N GLY A 150 16.84 26.37 -10.56
CA GLY A 150 18.24 26.11 -10.87
C GLY A 150 19.11 27.32 -10.55
N GLY A 151 19.95 27.14 -9.54
CA GLY A 151 21.04 28.01 -9.16
C GLY A 151 22.10 27.11 -8.55
N CYS A 152 23.13 26.79 -9.33
CA CYS A 152 24.30 26.06 -8.84
C CYS A 152 24.84 26.80 -7.61
N LEU A 153 24.73 26.20 -6.42
CA LEU A 153 25.51 26.61 -5.26
C LEU A 153 26.95 26.25 -5.56
N ARG A 154 27.68 27.19 -6.16
CA ARG A 154 29.13 27.13 -6.26
C ARG A 154 29.69 27.16 -4.85
N ILE A 155 30.03 25.99 -4.32
CA ILE A 155 30.89 25.91 -3.15
C ILE A 155 32.30 26.28 -3.65
N ALA A 156 32.74 27.50 -3.39
CA ALA A 156 34.13 27.88 -3.57
C ALA A 156 34.95 27.27 -2.43
N PRO A 157 36.03 26.52 -2.70
CA PRO A 157 36.95 26.09 -1.65
C PRO A 157 37.75 27.30 -1.13
N THR A 158 37.87 27.41 0.20
CA THR A 158 38.82 28.31 0.90
C THR A 158 40.24 27.80 0.82
#